data_AF-A0A921MSQ0-F1
#
_entry.id   AF-A0A921MSQ0-F1
#
_cell.length_a   1.000
_cell.length_b   1.000
_cell.length_c   1.000
_cell.angle_alpha   90.00
_cell.angle_beta   90.00
_cell.angle_gamma   90.00
#
_symmetry.space_group_name_H-M   'P 1'
#
loop_
_entity.id
_entity.type
_entity.pdbx_description
1 polymer ?
#
loop_
_entity_poly.entity_id
_entity_poly.type
_entity_poly.pdbx_seq_one_letter_code
_entity_poly.pdbx_strand_id
1 'polypeptide(L)'
;MKKYILLITIFAFTLSGCKDEPTADTPFSTTMIEASHFRTDRNEYRPGETVSCSFMLSNNTTLSSTIRNLIIKVIDLSKPETPVLSQTSLNRSLILEGNSSETIEANAFFTIPSEITEGTSCGITLSCLFDDGMQVSINGSYFRVVDDHTLTVYKINKENYQGLNILKLMGGMSAELGVEKALSNLTGGVSHSWYNHTNGSTPEPVLMTPDFLQRSLKKTVDLYNEALGNNTPVETVIIGTGVPALNYLTNAMKAVYLPIHFLGAANTAREVQSVLNYANENGHPCYATLGYDGSIPDVGVAWVKLLDLPEEYKQFINDHQVRNVILFGVGEKVIGESYARKVLTEDRTAEYGANSLYLQYTQYGSADDISSLSSRIYDFTSLNLDENRLIADWESGILDTQIENFAQALKTETSAQPYRLTCPSDMMALYDLGSYLSIHYIKKNESALSSPYINGVCYNEYLVCLPAYETIKGFIPLLYWQFTEPSNTNGRATGMLKTELARHYPNTVFSQLQFFLNSGYNKENFRNGLINYGIPSTNILERGEQQIWYPADGMESPCEMAALDIVNHIGVESYKQMLQSLTPLSISDLSSLIHEMNGVELVSQ
;
A
#
# COMPACT_ATOMS: atom_id res chain seq x y z
N MET A 1 -49.21 42.43 61.99
CA MET A 1 -49.74 41.88 60.72
C MET A 1 -48.72 40.90 60.16
N LYS A 2 -49.12 39.62 60.01
CA LYS A 2 -48.58 38.51 59.19
C LYS A 2 -47.35 38.84 58.27
N LYS A 3 -46.26 38.05 58.11
CA LYS A 3 -45.98 36.61 58.24
C LYS A 3 -44.44 36.30 58.01
N TYR A 4 -43.89 35.34 58.77
CA TYR A 4 -42.80 34.33 58.57
C TYR A 4 -41.35 34.67 58.13
N ILE A 5 -40.37 34.54 59.05
CA ILE A 5 -39.38 33.44 59.31
C ILE A 5 -38.16 33.43 58.36
N LEU A 6 -37.01 33.87 58.90
CA LEU A 6 -35.65 33.60 58.42
C LEU A 6 -34.79 33.24 59.65
N LEU A 7 -34.25 32.03 59.71
CA LEU A 7 -33.23 31.66 60.70
C LEU A 7 -32.32 30.60 60.07
N ILE A 8 -31.05 30.95 59.83
CA ILE A 8 -29.97 29.99 59.64
C ILE A 8 -28.95 30.29 60.73
N THR A 9 -28.84 29.38 61.69
CA THR A 9 -27.86 29.42 62.76
C THR A 9 -26.87 28.28 62.53
N ILE A 10 -25.59 28.63 62.50
CA ILE A 10 -24.45 27.74 62.40
C ILE A 10 -24.33 26.93 63.70
N PHE A 11 -24.30 25.60 63.61
CA PHE A 11 -23.86 24.73 64.69
C PHE A 11 -22.79 23.78 64.16
N ALA A 12 -21.57 23.97 64.66
CA ALA A 12 -20.49 23.00 64.54
C ALA A 12 -20.78 21.84 65.49
N PHE A 13 -20.73 20.61 64.98
CA PHE A 13 -20.59 19.41 65.80
C PHE A 13 -19.49 18.53 65.26
N THR A 14 -18.62 18.17 66.19
CA THR A 14 -17.45 17.31 66.13
C THR A 14 -17.79 15.89 65.67
N LEU A 15 -17.11 15.43 64.62
CA LEU A 15 -17.08 14.03 64.20
C LEU A 15 -16.11 13.24 65.09
N SER A 16 -16.58 12.16 65.70
CA SER A 16 -15.72 11.07 66.16
C SER A 16 -16.45 9.74 66.11
N GLY A 17 -15.93 8.83 65.27
CA GLY A 17 -15.89 7.41 65.58
C GLY A 17 -17.10 6.54 65.21
N CYS A 18 -17.29 6.27 63.93
CA CYS A 18 -17.58 4.90 63.51
C CYS A 18 -16.37 4.41 62.71
N LYS A 19 -15.74 3.33 63.18
CA LYS A 19 -14.72 2.61 62.41
C LYS A 19 -15.45 1.91 61.28
N ASP A 20 -15.38 2.47 60.08
CA ASP A 20 -15.58 1.68 58.88
C ASP A 20 -14.36 0.76 58.76
N GLU A 21 -14.62 -0.55 58.72
CA GLU A 21 -13.62 -1.54 58.35
C GLU A 21 -13.01 -1.13 57.00
N PRO A 22 -11.69 -1.23 56.80
CA PRO A 22 -11.11 -1.04 55.49
C PRO A 22 -11.69 -2.12 54.59
N THR A 23 -12.57 -1.73 53.67
CA THR A 23 -12.91 -2.55 52.52
C THR A 23 -11.60 -2.97 51.88
N ALA A 24 -11.36 -4.29 51.87
CA ALA A 24 -10.19 -4.87 51.25
C ALA A 24 -10.19 -4.52 49.76
N ASP A 25 -9.37 -3.53 49.37
CA ASP A 25 -8.98 -3.32 47.99
C ASP A 25 -8.29 -4.61 47.51
N THR A 26 -8.98 -5.39 46.68
CA THR A 26 -8.42 -6.49 45.88
C THR A 26 -9.07 -6.40 44.49
N PRO A 27 -8.39 -6.66 43.37
CA PRO A 27 -6.96 -6.59 43.04
C PRO A 27 -6.78 -5.80 41.72
N PHE A 28 -6.52 -4.49 41.77
CA PHE A 28 -6.30 -3.71 40.53
C PHE A 28 -4.89 -3.85 39.94
N SER A 29 -3.97 -4.57 40.60
CA SER A 29 -2.58 -4.69 40.13
C SER A 29 -2.36 -5.76 39.04
N THR A 30 -3.16 -6.83 39.01
CA THR A 30 -2.92 -7.99 38.13
C THR A 30 -3.37 -7.78 36.69
N THR A 31 -4.31 -6.85 36.42
CA THR A 31 -4.83 -6.54 35.08
C THR A 31 -3.95 -5.57 34.27
N MET A 32 -2.83 -5.10 34.84
CA MET A 32 -1.97 -4.08 34.23
C MET A 32 -0.57 -4.62 33.87
N ILE A 33 -0.45 -5.96 33.73
CA ILE A 33 0.73 -6.58 33.12
C ILE A 33 0.56 -6.57 31.61
N GLU A 34 1.53 -5.99 30.93
CA GLU A 34 1.58 -5.90 29.48
C GLU A 34 2.76 -6.68 28.92
N ALA A 35 2.63 -7.14 27.68
CA ALA A 35 3.73 -7.72 26.92
C ALA A 35 4.00 -6.86 25.68
N SER A 36 5.24 -6.44 25.49
CA SER A 36 5.69 -5.65 24.34
C SER A 36 6.95 -6.24 23.74
N HIS A 37 7.40 -5.71 22.59
CA HIS A 37 8.62 -6.17 21.90
C HIS A 37 8.63 -7.68 21.68
N PHE A 38 7.46 -8.25 21.38
CA PHE A 38 7.31 -9.69 21.19
C PHE A 38 7.97 -10.06 19.85
N ARG A 39 8.98 -10.93 19.90
CA ARG A 39 9.79 -11.33 18.76
C ARG A 39 10.00 -12.83 18.75
N THR A 40 9.95 -13.41 17.57
CA THR A 40 10.45 -14.75 17.33
C THR A 40 11.89 -14.67 16.79
N ASP A 41 12.68 -15.73 16.92
CA ASP A 41 14.06 -15.74 16.38
C ASP A 41 14.09 -15.59 14.85
N ARG A 42 13.02 -16.06 14.20
CA ARG A 42 12.70 -15.85 12.78
C ARG A 42 11.24 -15.51 12.61
N ASN A 43 10.89 -14.83 11.52
CA ASN A 43 9.51 -14.44 11.22
C ASN A 43 8.76 -15.49 10.37
N GLU A 44 9.52 -16.41 9.77
CA GLU A 44 9.04 -17.51 8.94
C GLU A 44 9.80 -18.81 9.28
N TYR A 45 9.10 -19.94 9.19
CA TYR A 45 9.62 -21.27 9.53
C TYR A 45 9.16 -22.33 8.53
N ARG A 46 9.94 -23.40 8.42
CA ARG A 46 9.60 -24.60 7.66
C ARG A 46 9.17 -25.74 8.59
N PRO A 47 8.40 -26.72 8.09
CA PRO A 47 8.09 -27.94 8.84
C PRO A 47 9.34 -28.60 9.44
N GLY A 48 9.24 -29.02 10.71
CA GLY A 48 10.34 -29.62 11.47
C GLY A 48 11.30 -28.62 12.14
N GLU A 49 11.22 -27.33 11.81
CA GLU A 49 12.02 -26.32 12.48
C GLU A 49 11.47 -25.95 13.86
N THR A 50 12.34 -25.41 14.70
CA THR A 50 12.01 -25.03 16.08
C THR A 50 11.90 -23.52 16.20
N VAL A 51 10.92 -23.06 16.98
CA VAL A 51 10.59 -21.66 17.24
C VAL A 51 11.03 -21.27 18.64
N SER A 52 11.72 -20.15 18.74
CA SER A 52 12.03 -19.45 19.98
C SER A 52 11.39 -18.06 19.95
N CYS A 53 11.12 -17.49 21.12
CA CYS A 53 10.65 -16.12 21.19
C CYS A 53 11.20 -15.38 22.41
N SER A 54 11.26 -14.06 22.29
CA SER A 54 11.53 -13.12 23.36
C SER A 54 10.42 -12.09 23.46
N PHE A 55 10.20 -11.56 24.66
CA PHE A 55 9.26 -10.47 24.90
C PHE A 55 9.60 -9.74 26.19
N MET A 56 9.21 -8.47 26.28
CA MET A 56 9.31 -7.69 27.50
C MET A 56 7.98 -7.74 28.24
N LEU A 57 7.99 -8.20 29.49
CA LEU A 57 6.86 -8.08 30.41
C LEU A 57 7.02 -6.83 31.25
N SER A 58 5.98 -6.00 31.32
CA SER A 58 5.98 -4.74 32.05
C SER A 58 4.87 -4.73 33.09
N ASN A 59 5.19 -4.25 34.30
CA ASN A 59 4.21 -3.99 35.35
C ASN A 59 4.02 -2.49 35.46
N ASN A 60 2.93 -1.99 34.90
CA ASN A 60 2.63 -0.55 34.85
C ASN A 60 1.95 -0.03 36.13
N THR A 61 1.97 -0.82 37.21
CA THR A 61 1.41 -0.42 38.50
C THR A 61 2.50 -0.04 39.50
N THR A 62 2.12 0.60 40.59
CA THR A 62 3.05 0.92 41.68
C THR A 62 3.32 -0.27 42.62
N LEU A 63 2.60 -1.38 42.46
CA LEU A 63 2.67 -2.54 43.33
C LEU A 63 3.35 -3.70 42.62
N SER A 64 4.15 -4.49 43.33
CA SER A 64 4.76 -5.70 42.78
C SER A 64 3.71 -6.76 42.47
N SER A 65 3.92 -7.53 41.41
CA SER A 65 3.06 -8.66 41.02
C SER A 65 3.88 -9.93 40.91
N THR A 66 3.38 -11.03 41.45
CA THR A 66 4.04 -12.33 41.35
C THR A 66 3.34 -13.17 40.30
N ILE A 67 4.06 -13.50 39.23
CA ILE A 67 3.56 -14.44 38.22
C ILE A 67 4.15 -15.81 38.57
N ARG A 68 3.29 -16.79 38.86
CA ARG A 68 3.70 -18.15 39.21
C ARG A 68 4.14 -18.95 37.99
N ASN A 69 3.50 -18.68 36.86
CA ASN A 69 3.78 -19.40 35.64
C ASN A 69 3.45 -18.56 34.41
N LEU A 70 4.28 -18.73 33.39
CA LEU A 70 4.05 -18.24 32.05
C LEU A 70 3.75 -19.43 31.15
N ILE A 71 2.65 -19.33 30.40
CA ILE A 71 2.23 -20.34 29.44
C ILE A 71 2.16 -19.69 28.07
N ILE A 72 2.91 -20.22 27.12
CA ILE A 72 2.85 -19.79 25.72
C ILE A 72 1.91 -20.74 24.98
N LYS A 73 0.93 -20.16 24.28
CA LYS A 73 0.02 -20.88 23.39
C LYS A 73 0.31 -20.48 21.94
N VAL A 74 0.39 -21.47 21.06
CA VAL A 74 0.42 -21.27 19.61
C VAL A 74 -0.96 -21.61 19.07
N ILE A 75 -1.56 -20.69 18.31
CA ILE A 75 -2.86 -20.86 17.68
C ILE A 75 -2.77 -20.64 16.17
N ASP A 76 -3.64 -21.29 15.42
CA ASP A 76 -3.72 -21.15 13.95
C ASP A 76 -4.66 -19.99 13.59
N LEU A 77 -4.11 -18.81 13.28
CA LEU A 77 -4.88 -17.62 12.88
C LEU A 77 -5.41 -17.73 11.45
N SER A 78 -4.99 -18.74 10.68
CA SER A 78 -5.50 -18.99 9.32
C SER A 78 -6.80 -19.79 9.31
N LYS A 79 -7.41 -20.04 10.47
CA LYS A 79 -8.71 -20.69 10.59
C LYS A 79 -9.68 -19.89 11.47
N PRO A 80 -10.98 -19.83 11.12
CA PRO A 80 -11.97 -19.07 11.89
C PRO A 80 -12.06 -19.44 13.37
N GLU A 81 -11.92 -20.72 13.71
CA GLU A 81 -12.00 -21.21 15.08
C GLU A 81 -10.70 -21.01 15.89
N THR A 82 -9.62 -20.56 15.24
CA THR A 82 -8.31 -20.30 15.86
C THR A 82 -7.78 -21.45 16.74
N PRO A 83 -7.71 -22.69 16.23
CA PRO A 83 -7.42 -23.86 17.06
C PRO A 83 -6.03 -23.76 17.69
N VAL A 84 -5.91 -24.28 18.92
CA VAL A 84 -4.63 -24.37 19.63
C VAL A 84 -3.77 -25.46 18.99
N LEU A 85 -2.62 -25.06 18.46
CA LEU A 85 -1.60 -25.93 17.88
C LEU A 85 -0.68 -26.49 18.97
N SER A 86 -0.35 -25.67 19.97
CA SER A 86 0.50 -26.07 21.09
C SER A 86 0.27 -25.21 22.32
N GLN A 87 0.58 -25.77 23.49
CA GLN A 87 0.64 -25.06 24.75
C GLN A 87 1.87 -25.51 25.54
N THR A 88 2.78 -24.58 25.81
CA THR A 88 4.05 -24.82 26.49
C THR A 88 4.13 -23.98 27.76
N SER A 89 4.35 -24.63 28.91
CA SER A 89 4.61 -23.92 30.16
C SER A 89 6.10 -23.67 30.32
N LEU A 90 6.47 -22.43 30.63
CA LEU A 90 7.86 -22.06 30.90
C LEU A 90 8.31 -22.43 32.32
N ASN A 91 7.39 -22.85 33.20
CA ASN A 91 7.63 -23.16 34.61
C ASN A 91 8.47 -22.08 35.33
N ARG A 92 8.23 -20.82 34.96
CA ARG A 92 8.95 -19.66 35.47
C ARG A 92 8.06 -18.90 36.44
N SER A 93 8.48 -18.85 37.70
CA SER A 93 7.95 -17.90 38.68
C SER A 93 8.81 -16.64 38.65
N LEU A 94 8.19 -15.47 38.60
CA LEU A 94 8.86 -14.17 38.60
C LEU A 94 8.11 -13.19 39.50
N ILE A 95 8.85 -12.25 40.09
CA ILE A 95 8.29 -11.11 40.81
C ILE A 95 8.62 -9.87 39.98
N LEU A 96 7.59 -9.24 39.44
CA LEU A 96 7.70 -8.03 38.62
C LEU A 96 7.38 -6.84 39.52
N GLU A 97 8.41 -6.10 39.93
CA GLU A 97 8.28 -4.90 40.77
C GLU A 97 7.41 -3.83 40.08
N GLY A 98 6.78 -2.97 40.88
CA GLY A 98 5.97 -1.88 40.33
C GLY A 98 6.79 -0.93 39.45
N ASN A 99 6.24 -0.56 38.29
CA ASN A 99 6.88 0.26 37.25
C ASN A 99 8.21 -0.32 36.74
N SER A 100 8.32 -1.65 36.71
CA SER A 100 9.50 -2.34 36.19
C SER A 100 9.16 -3.21 34.98
N SER A 101 10.19 -3.67 34.28
CA SER A 101 10.05 -4.56 33.14
C SER A 101 11.15 -5.61 33.13
N GLU A 102 10.83 -6.81 32.65
CA GLU A 102 11.76 -7.93 32.53
C GLU A 102 11.65 -8.57 31.14
N THR A 103 12.80 -8.81 30.51
CA THR A 103 12.86 -9.56 29.25
C THR A 103 12.84 -11.05 29.53
N ILE A 104 11.91 -11.74 28.87
CA ILE A 104 11.72 -13.19 28.98
C ILE A 104 12.12 -13.82 27.66
N GLU A 105 12.96 -14.85 27.75
CA GLU A 105 13.39 -15.69 26.64
C GLU A 105 12.73 -17.06 26.78
N ALA A 106 12.05 -17.51 25.72
CA ALA A 106 11.46 -18.83 25.59
C ALA A 106 12.10 -19.55 24.41
N ASN A 107 13.17 -20.28 24.69
CA ASN A 107 13.91 -21.03 23.68
C ASN A 107 13.17 -22.32 23.32
N ALA A 108 13.08 -22.60 22.02
CA ALA A 108 12.58 -23.86 21.48
C ALA A 108 11.21 -24.31 22.04
N PHE A 109 10.29 -23.37 22.24
CA PHE A 109 9.01 -23.65 22.90
C PHE A 109 8.00 -24.37 21.99
N PHE A 110 8.23 -24.38 20.67
CA PHE A 110 7.38 -25.02 19.68
C PHE A 110 8.22 -25.58 18.51
N THR A 111 7.84 -26.74 17.98
CA THR A 111 8.40 -27.31 16.75
C THR A 111 7.30 -27.40 15.72
N ILE A 112 7.57 -26.90 14.51
CA ILE A 112 6.58 -26.86 13.43
C ILE A 112 6.22 -28.30 13.04
N PRO A 113 4.94 -28.72 13.15
CA PRO A 113 4.51 -30.05 12.75
C PRO A 113 4.79 -30.31 11.26
N SER A 114 5.03 -31.57 10.90
CA SER A 114 5.29 -31.96 9.50
C SER A 114 4.07 -31.78 8.57
N GLU A 115 2.89 -31.82 9.16
CA GLU A 115 1.58 -31.87 8.50
C GLU A 115 0.86 -30.51 8.50
N ILE A 116 1.48 -29.47 9.05
CA ILE A 116 0.92 -28.12 9.00
C ILE A 116 0.92 -27.62 7.56
N THR A 117 -0.15 -26.93 7.16
CA THR A 117 -0.28 -26.36 5.82
C THR A 117 0.70 -25.20 5.62
N GLU A 118 1.28 -25.09 4.44
CA GLU A 118 2.03 -23.92 4.04
C GLU A 118 1.16 -22.65 4.09
N GLY A 119 1.76 -21.51 4.42
CA GLY A 119 1.05 -20.25 4.60
C GLY A 119 0.30 -20.10 5.94
N THR A 120 0.25 -21.14 6.79
CA THR A 120 -0.41 -21.05 8.11
C THR A 120 0.20 -19.94 8.96
N SER A 121 -0.66 -19.04 9.44
CA SER A 121 -0.35 -18.00 10.41
C SER A 121 -0.42 -18.55 11.82
N CYS A 122 0.71 -18.63 12.51
CA CYS A 122 0.79 -19.16 13.87
C CYS A 122 0.88 -18.00 14.88
N GLY A 123 -0.26 -17.66 15.49
CA GLY A 123 -0.35 -16.63 16.53
C GLY A 123 0.19 -17.11 17.87
N ILE A 124 0.91 -16.25 18.59
CA ILE A 124 1.48 -16.54 19.91
C ILE A 124 0.72 -15.77 20.98
N THR A 125 0.02 -16.47 21.88
CA THR A 125 -0.64 -15.87 23.04
C THR A 125 0.11 -16.24 24.31
N LEU A 126 0.39 -15.24 25.15
CA LEU A 126 0.98 -15.42 26.46
C LEU A 126 -0.12 -15.46 27.51
N SER A 127 -0.09 -16.46 28.39
CA SER A 127 -0.93 -16.50 29.59
C SER A 127 -0.06 -16.35 30.84
N CYS A 128 -0.35 -15.32 31.62
CA CYS A 128 0.27 -15.05 32.91
C CYS A 128 -0.65 -15.60 34.02
N LEU A 129 -0.18 -16.61 34.77
CA LEU A 129 -0.88 -17.15 35.93
C LEU A 129 -0.32 -16.53 37.20
N PHE A 130 -1.14 -15.75 37.89
CA PHE A 130 -0.78 -15.06 39.13
C PHE A 130 -0.98 -15.95 40.36
N ASP A 131 -0.43 -15.50 41.48
CA ASP A 131 -0.46 -16.20 42.76
C ASP A 131 -1.81 -16.20 43.47
N ASP A 132 -2.67 -15.24 43.16
CA ASP A 132 -4.09 -15.24 43.53
C ASP A 132 -4.95 -16.21 42.68
N GLY A 133 -4.34 -16.85 41.68
CA GLY A 133 -5.00 -17.77 40.76
C GLY A 133 -5.66 -17.10 39.56
N MET A 134 -5.59 -15.77 39.43
CA MET A 134 -6.03 -15.07 38.24
C MET A 134 -5.14 -15.43 37.04
N GLN A 135 -5.74 -15.53 35.87
CA GLN A 135 -5.02 -15.73 34.62
C GLN A 135 -5.37 -14.60 33.65
N VAL A 136 -4.34 -13.91 33.16
CA VAL A 136 -4.48 -12.90 32.10
C VAL A 136 -3.88 -13.47 30.83
N SER A 137 -4.55 -13.27 29.68
CA SER A 137 -4.05 -13.65 28.37
C SER A 137 -3.74 -12.42 27.55
N ILE A 138 -2.52 -12.35 27.02
CA ILE A 138 -1.99 -11.23 26.25
C ILE A 138 -1.67 -11.75 24.85
N ASN A 139 -2.15 -11.04 23.83
CA ASN A 139 -1.79 -11.36 22.45
C ASN A 139 -0.34 -10.92 22.21
N GLY A 140 0.54 -11.88 21.95
CA GLY A 140 1.88 -11.62 21.42
C GLY A 140 1.86 -11.54 19.89
N SER A 141 3.04 -11.68 19.30
CA SER A 141 3.25 -11.68 17.84
C SER A 141 2.74 -12.97 17.17
N TYR A 142 3.12 -13.18 15.91
CA TYR A 142 2.88 -14.40 15.15
C TYR A 142 4.10 -14.73 14.28
N PHE A 143 4.10 -15.91 13.66
CA PHE A 143 5.04 -16.27 12.61
C PHE A 143 4.32 -17.04 11.48
N ARG A 144 4.94 -17.13 10.31
CA ARG A 144 4.38 -17.82 9.15
C ARG A 144 5.06 -19.16 8.93
N VAL A 145 4.30 -20.21 8.64
CA VAL A 145 4.89 -21.43 8.06
C VAL A 145 5.01 -21.26 6.56
N VAL A 146 6.18 -21.49 5.98
CA VAL A 146 6.49 -21.20 4.58
C VAL A 146 7.15 -22.39 3.89
N ASP A 147 7.05 -22.39 2.56
CA ASP A 147 7.81 -23.25 1.65
C ASP A 147 8.49 -22.43 0.55
N ASP A 148 8.93 -23.07 -0.54
CA ASP A 148 9.58 -22.38 -1.66
C ASP A 148 8.61 -21.59 -2.55
N HIS A 149 7.31 -21.84 -2.41
CA HIS A 149 6.25 -21.24 -3.21
C HIS A 149 5.55 -20.10 -2.48
N THR A 150 5.63 -20.07 -1.14
CA THR A 150 4.96 -19.07 -0.32
C THR A 150 5.47 -17.65 -0.61
N LEU A 151 4.56 -16.75 -1.01
CA LEU A 151 4.86 -15.36 -1.29
C LEU A 151 4.70 -14.49 -0.04
N THR A 152 5.80 -14.12 0.62
CA THR A 152 5.79 -13.27 1.83
C THR A 152 6.18 -11.81 1.57
N VAL A 153 6.68 -11.52 0.36
CA VAL A 153 6.91 -10.20 -0.21
C VAL A 153 6.68 -10.28 -1.72
N TYR A 154 6.20 -9.21 -2.34
CA TYR A 154 5.97 -9.18 -3.79
C TYR A 154 7.27 -9.48 -4.57
N LYS A 155 7.11 -9.98 -5.81
CA LYS A 155 8.22 -10.27 -6.71
C LYS A 155 7.96 -9.67 -8.08
N ILE A 156 9.01 -9.19 -8.75
CA ILE A 156 8.97 -8.82 -10.15
C ILE A 156 9.94 -9.73 -10.88
N ASN A 157 9.40 -10.68 -11.63
CA ASN A 157 10.18 -11.60 -12.44
C ASN A 157 10.50 -10.99 -13.80
N LYS A 158 11.62 -11.41 -14.38
CA LYS A 158 12.09 -10.94 -15.69
C LYS A 158 12.18 -12.10 -16.66
N GLU A 159 11.42 -12.06 -17.73
CA GLU A 159 11.50 -13.00 -18.86
C GLU A 159 12.18 -12.32 -20.05
N ASN A 160 13.01 -13.07 -20.77
CA ASN A 160 13.59 -12.60 -22.03
C ASN A 160 12.76 -13.11 -23.20
N TYR A 161 12.07 -12.19 -23.88
CA TYR A 161 11.35 -12.46 -25.12
C TYR A 161 12.12 -11.86 -26.29
N GLN A 162 12.92 -12.69 -26.96
CA GLN A 162 13.72 -12.30 -28.14
C GLN A 162 14.61 -11.06 -27.89
N GLY A 163 15.24 -10.99 -26.71
CA GLY A 163 16.08 -9.86 -26.31
C GLY A 163 15.34 -8.70 -25.61
N LEU A 164 14.01 -8.66 -25.66
CA LEU A 164 13.17 -7.75 -24.89
C LEU A 164 12.91 -8.31 -23.49
N ASN A 165 12.99 -7.45 -22.47
CA ASN A 165 12.66 -7.85 -21.11
C ASN A 165 11.16 -7.68 -20.89
N ILE A 166 10.50 -8.75 -20.46
CA ILE A 166 9.13 -8.73 -19.98
C ILE A 166 9.18 -8.83 -18.46
N LEU A 167 8.71 -7.78 -17.80
CA LEU A 167 8.59 -7.72 -16.35
C LEU A 167 7.23 -8.29 -15.95
N LYS A 168 7.22 -9.11 -14.90
CA LYS A 168 6.03 -9.79 -14.42
C LYS A 168 5.90 -9.72 -12.90
N LEU A 169 5.00 -8.88 -12.42
CA LEU A 169 4.63 -8.76 -11.02
C LEU A 169 3.88 -10.02 -10.51
N MET A 170 4.31 -10.50 -9.34
CA MET A 170 3.67 -11.52 -8.52
C MET A 170 3.35 -10.90 -7.16
N GLY A 171 2.07 -10.90 -6.80
CA GLY A 171 1.53 -10.23 -5.62
C GLY A 171 1.63 -8.71 -5.66
N GLY A 172 1.23 -8.06 -4.56
CA GLY A 172 1.07 -6.61 -4.52
C GLY A 172 -0.10 -6.10 -5.37
N MET A 173 -0.36 -4.80 -5.34
CA MET A 173 -1.35 -4.15 -6.20
C MET A 173 -0.76 -2.88 -6.83
N SER A 174 -1.44 -1.74 -6.75
CA SER A 174 -1.16 -0.57 -7.57
C SER A 174 0.18 0.09 -7.24
N ALA A 175 0.61 0.06 -5.98
CA ALA A 175 1.93 0.52 -5.58
C ALA A 175 3.05 -0.37 -6.15
N GLU A 176 2.98 -1.68 -5.94
CA GLU A 176 4.00 -2.61 -6.44
C GLU A 176 4.01 -2.66 -7.98
N LEU A 177 2.85 -2.48 -8.62
CA LEU A 177 2.73 -2.31 -10.06
C LEU A 177 3.38 -1.01 -10.55
N GLY A 178 3.30 0.07 -9.77
CA GLY A 178 4.07 1.29 -10.02
C GLY A 178 5.58 1.06 -10.04
N VAL A 179 6.09 0.18 -9.16
CA VAL A 179 7.52 -0.21 -9.13
C VAL A 179 7.89 -0.96 -10.41
N GLU A 180 7.07 -1.94 -10.82
CA GLU A 180 7.28 -2.68 -12.06
C GLU A 180 7.28 -1.77 -13.29
N LYS A 181 6.32 -0.85 -13.39
CA LYS A 181 6.20 0.07 -14.53
C LYS A 181 7.35 1.07 -14.57
N ALA A 182 7.78 1.59 -13.41
CA ALA A 182 8.98 2.43 -13.35
C ALA A 182 10.24 1.66 -13.80
N LEU A 183 10.43 0.41 -13.35
CA LEU A 183 11.53 -0.44 -13.82
C LEU A 183 11.46 -0.70 -15.33
N SER A 184 10.26 -0.96 -15.88
CA SER A 184 10.04 -1.13 -17.32
C SER A 184 10.43 0.12 -18.09
N ASN A 185 10.05 1.30 -17.60
CA ASN A 185 10.35 2.60 -18.22
C ASN A 185 11.85 2.93 -18.20
N LEU A 186 12.56 2.58 -17.12
CA LEU A 186 13.99 2.81 -16.94
C LEU A 186 14.84 1.85 -17.77
N THR A 187 14.41 0.59 -17.90
CA THR A 187 15.20 -0.47 -18.55
C THR A 187 14.83 -0.72 -20.02
N GLY A 188 13.79 -0.06 -20.53
CA GLY A 188 13.28 -0.27 -21.89
C GLY A 188 12.67 -1.65 -22.09
N GLY A 189 11.97 -2.15 -21.06
CA GLY A 189 11.20 -3.38 -21.11
C GLY A 189 9.70 -3.15 -21.36
N VAL A 190 8.94 -4.23 -21.28
CA VAL A 190 7.47 -4.21 -21.23
C VAL A 190 7.02 -4.81 -19.91
N SER A 191 6.07 -4.18 -19.24
CA SER A 191 5.45 -4.69 -18.00
C SER A 191 4.15 -5.42 -18.34
N HIS A 192 3.88 -6.48 -17.57
CA HIS A 192 2.57 -7.12 -17.54
C HIS A 192 1.72 -6.56 -16.38
N SER A 193 0.52 -7.11 -16.11
CA SER A 193 -0.26 -6.80 -14.92
C SER A 193 0.14 -7.68 -13.72
N TRP A 194 -0.47 -8.84 -13.55
CA TRP A 194 -0.20 -9.78 -12.45
C TRP A 194 -0.13 -11.21 -12.95
N TYR A 195 0.72 -12.01 -12.31
CA TYR A 195 0.80 -13.45 -12.57
C TYR A 195 -0.49 -14.10 -12.08
N ASN A 196 -1.15 -14.84 -12.96
CA ASN A 196 -2.40 -15.52 -12.63
C ASN A 196 -2.13 -16.75 -11.75
N HIS A 197 -2.84 -16.84 -10.61
CA HIS A 197 -3.02 -18.11 -9.92
C HIS A 197 -4.08 -18.97 -10.64
N THR A 198 -3.97 -20.29 -10.51
CA THR A 198 -4.91 -21.29 -11.05
C THR A 198 -6.38 -20.89 -10.81
N ASN A 199 -7.13 -20.72 -11.92
CA ASN A 199 -8.56 -20.35 -12.03
C ASN A 199 -8.95 -18.85 -12.00
N GLY A 200 -8.07 -17.90 -12.35
CA GLY A 200 -8.51 -16.54 -12.66
C GLY A 200 -7.39 -15.50 -12.76
N SER A 201 -7.78 -14.26 -13.10
CA SER A 201 -6.94 -13.06 -13.23
C SER A 201 -6.53 -12.42 -11.89
N THR A 202 -6.53 -13.17 -10.79
CA THR A 202 -6.38 -12.63 -9.43
C THR A 202 -4.90 -12.57 -9.03
N PRO A 203 -4.40 -11.44 -8.50
CA PRO A 203 -3.06 -11.38 -7.93
C PRO A 203 -2.87 -12.42 -6.82
N GLU A 204 -1.70 -13.04 -6.78
CA GLU A 204 -1.32 -13.96 -5.69
C GLU A 204 -1.24 -13.19 -4.35
N PRO A 205 -1.90 -13.65 -3.27
CA PRO A 205 -1.81 -12.98 -1.98
C PRO A 205 -0.39 -12.96 -1.41
N VAL A 206 0.06 -11.80 -0.93
CA VAL A 206 1.34 -11.68 -0.22
C VAL A 206 1.11 -11.94 1.28
N LEU A 207 1.39 -13.14 1.74
CA LEU A 207 1.14 -13.55 3.12
C LEU A 207 2.13 -12.87 4.08
N MET A 208 1.66 -11.85 4.80
CA MET A 208 2.56 -11.03 5.63
C MET A 208 3.24 -11.85 6.71
N THR A 209 4.53 -11.60 6.91
CA THR A 209 5.29 -11.90 8.12
C THR A 209 5.39 -10.65 9.01
N PRO A 210 5.71 -10.74 10.31
CA PRO A 210 5.87 -9.55 11.16
C PRO A 210 6.77 -8.45 10.58
N ASP A 211 7.85 -8.81 9.88
CA ASP A 211 8.81 -7.91 9.22
C ASP A 211 8.44 -7.54 7.78
N PHE A 212 7.17 -7.72 7.39
CA PHE A 212 6.69 -7.52 6.02
C PHE A 212 7.07 -6.15 5.44
N LEU A 213 6.93 -5.07 6.21
CA LEU A 213 7.19 -3.72 5.72
C LEU A 213 8.67 -3.53 5.39
N GLN A 214 9.59 -3.94 6.26
CA GLN A 214 11.04 -3.85 6.04
C GLN A 214 11.48 -4.68 4.85
N ARG A 215 10.94 -5.91 4.72
CA ARG A 215 11.23 -6.78 3.57
C ARG A 215 10.76 -6.14 2.26
N SER A 216 9.60 -5.51 2.26
CA SER A 216 9.03 -4.85 1.07
C SER A 216 9.82 -3.60 0.66
N LEU A 217 10.23 -2.79 1.63
CA LEU A 217 11.13 -1.64 1.43
C LEU A 217 12.47 -2.08 0.82
N LYS A 218 13.12 -3.04 1.47
CA LYS A 218 14.39 -3.58 0.99
C LYS A 218 14.27 -4.20 -0.40
N LYS A 219 13.21 -4.97 -0.65
CA LYS A 219 12.95 -5.58 -1.96
C LYS A 219 12.85 -4.52 -3.06
N THR A 220 12.16 -3.42 -2.79
CA THR A 220 12.00 -2.30 -3.73
C THR A 220 13.35 -1.65 -4.06
N VAL A 221 14.14 -1.31 -3.05
CA VAL A 221 15.47 -0.72 -3.22
C VAL A 221 16.42 -1.66 -3.96
N ASP A 222 16.43 -2.94 -3.58
CA ASP A 222 17.28 -3.96 -4.21
C ASP A 222 16.96 -4.12 -5.71
N LEU A 223 15.68 -4.05 -6.11
CA LEU A 223 15.27 -4.13 -7.52
C LEU A 223 15.82 -2.96 -8.35
N TYR A 224 15.79 -1.73 -7.83
CA TYR A 224 16.36 -0.57 -8.53
C TYR A 224 17.89 -0.61 -8.55
N ASN A 225 18.52 -1.01 -7.45
CA ASN A 225 19.96 -1.20 -7.37
C ASN A 225 20.45 -2.24 -8.39
N GLU A 226 19.73 -3.35 -8.55
CA GLU A 226 20.02 -4.36 -9.56
C GLU A 226 19.87 -3.80 -11.00
N ALA A 227 18.84 -3.00 -11.24
CA ALA A 227 18.55 -2.45 -12.57
C ALA A 227 19.48 -1.30 -12.99
N LEU A 228 19.85 -0.43 -12.05
CA LEU A 228 20.59 0.82 -12.31
C LEU A 228 22.08 0.71 -11.92
N GLY A 229 22.43 -0.19 -11.00
CA GLY A 229 23.70 -0.21 -10.29
C GLY A 229 23.69 0.69 -9.05
N ASN A 230 24.26 0.21 -7.95
CA ASN A 230 24.12 0.77 -6.58
C ASN A 230 24.47 2.25 -6.35
N ASN A 231 25.13 2.93 -7.30
CA ASN A 231 25.59 4.32 -7.14
C ASN A 231 25.39 5.16 -8.40
N THR A 232 24.55 4.69 -9.32
CA THR A 232 24.30 5.39 -10.58
C THR A 232 23.44 6.63 -10.29
N PRO A 233 23.87 7.86 -10.63
CA PRO A 233 23.11 9.04 -10.32
C PRO A 233 21.68 9.02 -10.89
N VAL A 234 20.70 9.38 -10.08
CA VAL A 234 19.28 9.49 -10.46
C VAL A 234 18.83 10.94 -10.27
N GLU A 235 18.30 11.59 -11.30
CA GLU A 235 17.92 13.00 -11.20
C GLU A 235 16.69 13.21 -10.29
N THR A 236 15.69 12.34 -10.43
CA THR A 236 14.40 12.47 -9.75
C THR A 236 13.94 11.13 -9.17
N VAL A 237 13.49 11.15 -7.92
CA VAL A 237 12.73 10.07 -7.29
C VAL A 237 11.31 10.55 -7.04
N ILE A 238 10.32 9.68 -7.24
CA ILE A 238 8.94 9.91 -6.86
C ILE A 238 8.65 9.02 -5.65
N ILE A 239 8.19 9.62 -4.57
CA ILE A 239 7.72 8.90 -3.38
C ILE A 239 6.22 9.12 -3.28
N GLY A 240 5.42 8.07 -3.28
CA GLY A 240 3.98 8.27 -3.29
C GLY A 240 3.15 7.01 -3.32
N THR A 241 1.86 7.20 -3.56
CA THR A 241 0.88 6.13 -3.75
C THR A 241 0.92 5.54 -5.17
N GLY A 242 0.36 4.34 -5.35
CA GLY A 242 0.35 3.57 -6.61
C GLY A 242 -0.56 4.09 -7.72
N VAL A 243 -0.74 5.40 -7.81
CA VAL A 243 -1.86 6.03 -8.53
C VAL A 243 -1.71 6.10 -10.06
N PRO A 244 -2.82 6.20 -10.82
CA PRO A 244 -2.86 6.10 -12.29
C PRO A 244 -1.75 6.82 -13.07
N ALA A 245 -1.52 8.11 -12.82
CA ALA A 245 -0.57 8.91 -13.59
C ALA A 245 0.89 8.71 -13.21
N LEU A 246 1.17 8.00 -12.10
CA LEU A 246 2.54 7.69 -11.66
C LEU A 246 3.37 7.07 -12.79
N ASN A 247 2.75 6.18 -13.54
CA ASN A 247 3.41 5.41 -14.60
C ASN A 247 3.90 6.32 -15.75
N TYR A 248 3.15 7.38 -16.04
CA TYR A 248 3.54 8.39 -17.05
C TYR A 248 4.53 9.40 -16.48
N LEU A 249 4.41 9.73 -15.20
CA LEU A 249 5.33 10.64 -14.51
C LEU A 249 6.74 10.02 -14.42
N THR A 250 6.83 8.75 -14.01
CA THR A 250 8.10 8.00 -13.97
C THR A 250 8.73 7.88 -15.36
N ASN A 251 7.94 7.65 -16.41
CA ASN A 251 8.44 7.63 -17.79
C ASN A 251 8.96 9.00 -18.25
N ALA A 252 8.13 10.04 -18.11
CA ALA A 252 8.43 11.37 -18.62
C ALA A 252 9.64 12.01 -17.93
N MET A 253 9.83 11.74 -16.63
CA MET A 253 10.95 12.27 -15.84
C MET A 253 12.13 11.31 -15.73
N LYS A 254 12.03 10.08 -16.29
CA LYS A 254 12.98 8.98 -16.06
C LYS A 254 13.27 8.78 -14.57
N ALA A 255 12.20 8.79 -13.77
CA ALA A 255 12.28 8.76 -12.32
C ALA A 255 12.13 7.34 -11.77
N VAL A 256 12.81 7.10 -10.64
CA VAL A 256 12.56 5.94 -9.78
C VAL A 256 11.31 6.19 -8.94
N TYR A 257 10.52 5.14 -8.69
CA TYR A 257 9.36 5.22 -7.81
C TYR A 257 9.54 4.39 -6.54
N LEU A 258 9.37 5.04 -5.38
CA LEU A 258 9.45 4.42 -4.05
C LEU A 258 8.06 4.51 -3.37
N PRO A 259 7.36 3.38 -3.17
CA PRO A 259 6.02 3.38 -2.57
C PRO A 259 5.98 3.85 -1.12
N ILE A 260 4.90 4.53 -0.73
CA ILE A 260 4.63 4.85 0.69
C ILE A 260 3.82 3.77 1.42
N HIS A 261 3.27 2.81 0.69
CA HIS A 261 2.55 1.67 1.26
C HIS A 261 2.85 0.38 0.50
N PHE A 262 2.54 -0.74 1.12
CA PHE A 262 2.59 -2.06 0.51
C PHE A 262 1.34 -2.84 0.86
N LEU A 263 0.88 -3.67 -0.07
CA LEU A 263 -0.25 -4.55 0.13
C LEU A 263 0.20 -5.92 0.65
N GLY A 264 -0.39 -6.32 1.77
CA GLY A 264 -0.23 -7.66 2.30
C GLY A 264 -1.57 -8.31 2.63
N ALA A 265 -1.61 -9.64 2.64
CA ALA A 265 -2.76 -10.43 3.00
C ALA A 265 -2.70 -10.87 4.46
N ALA A 266 -3.86 -10.86 5.13
CA ALA A 266 -4.05 -11.31 6.50
C ALA A 266 -5.45 -11.91 6.69
N ASN A 267 -5.55 -12.90 7.57
CA ASN A 267 -6.82 -13.50 7.97
C ASN A 267 -7.38 -12.87 9.25
N THR A 268 -6.59 -12.08 9.96
CA THR A 268 -7.00 -11.44 11.22
C THR A 268 -6.45 -10.02 11.34
N ALA A 269 -7.19 -9.14 12.02
CA ALA A 269 -6.68 -7.84 12.41
C ALA A 269 -5.47 -7.97 13.35
N ARG A 270 -5.42 -9.04 14.15
CA ARG A 270 -4.27 -9.37 15.00
C ARG A 270 -2.95 -9.52 14.23
N GLU A 271 -2.96 -10.16 13.07
CA GLU A 271 -1.76 -10.24 12.21
C GLU A 271 -1.30 -8.85 11.79
N VAL A 272 -2.22 -8.02 11.30
CA VAL A 272 -1.91 -6.65 10.85
C VAL A 272 -1.37 -5.81 12.01
N GLN A 273 -1.98 -5.91 13.20
CA GLN A 273 -1.48 -5.21 14.39
C GLN A 273 -0.07 -5.66 14.77
N SER A 274 0.25 -6.95 14.60
CA SER A 274 1.60 -7.47 14.88
C SER A 274 2.63 -6.96 13.88
N VAL A 275 2.26 -6.83 12.59
CA VAL A 275 3.10 -6.18 11.57
C VAL A 275 3.34 -4.71 11.91
N LEU A 276 2.29 -3.97 12.30
CA LEU A 276 2.42 -2.58 12.72
C LEU A 276 3.34 -2.44 13.94
N ASN A 277 3.11 -3.24 14.99
CA ASN A 277 3.94 -3.20 16.19
C ASN A 277 5.40 -3.49 15.85
N TYR A 278 5.67 -4.53 15.06
CA TYR A 278 7.03 -4.87 14.63
C TYR A 278 7.66 -3.71 13.84
N ALA A 279 6.95 -3.13 12.88
CA ALA A 279 7.44 -2.02 12.07
C ALA A 279 7.77 -0.77 12.91
N ASN A 280 6.83 -0.33 13.75
CA ASN A 280 7.00 0.86 14.58
C ASN A 280 8.13 0.70 15.62
N GLU A 281 8.25 -0.49 16.24
CA GLU A 281 9.35 -0.80 17.18
C GLU A 281 10.72 -0.88 16.49
N ASN A 282 10.79 -1.04 15.17
CA ASN A 282 12.02 -1.11 14.39
C ASN A 282 12.30 0.16 13.56
N GLY A 283 11.67 1.30 13.89
CA GLY A 283 11.97 2.58 13.27
C GLY A 283 11.25 2.83 11.93
N HIS A 284 10.16 2.10 11.66
CA HIS A 284 9.28 2.34 10.51
C HIS A 284 7.90 2.79 10.99
N PRO A 285 7.73 4.08 11.38
CA PRO A 285 6.44 4.61 11.78
C PRO A 285 5.38 4.33 10.71
N CYS A 286 4.31 3.64 11.06
CA CYS A 286 3.29 3.25 10.10
C CYS A 286 1.92 3.00 10.73
N TYR A 287 0.91 3.07 9.87
CA TYR A 287 -0.48 2.68 10.15
C TYR A 287 -0.97 1.73 9.05
N ALA A 288 -2.12 1.10 9.25
CA ALA A 288 -2.73 0.28 8.20
C ALA A 288 -4.22 0.49 8.05
N THR A 289 -4.69 0.25 6.83
CA THR A 289 -6.10 0.01 6.51
C THR A 289 -6.22 -1.48 6.14
N LEU A 290 -7.16 -2.20 6.75
CA LEU A 290 -7.49 -3.60 6.50
C LEU A 290 -8.91 -3.69 5.93
N GLY A 291 -9.08 -4.47 4.87
CA GLY A 291 -10.37 -4.63 4.21
C GLY A 291 -10.42 -5.89 3.37
N TYR A 292 -11.18 -5.81 2.28
CA TYR A 292 -11.32 -6.85 1.27
C TYR A 292 -11.16 -6.25 -0.11
N ASP A 293 -10.65 -7.02 -1.07
CA ASP A 293 -10.50 -6.60 -2.47
C ASP A 293 -11.13 -7.64 -3.39
N GLY A 294 -11.90 -7.19 -4.39
CA GLY A 294 -12.56 -8.08 -5.35
C GLY A 294 -11.59 -8.89 -6.21
N SER A 295 -10.36 -8.39 -6.36
CA SER A 295 -9.27 -9.03 -7.10
C SER A 295 -8.58 -10.11 -6.27
N ILE A 296 -8.76 -10.13 -4.94
CA ILE A 296 -8.17 -11.12 -4.02
C ILE A 296 -9.30 -11.69 -3.14
N PRO A 297 -10.13 -12.60 -3.68
CA PRO A 297 -11.45 -12.89 -3.12
C PRO A 297 -11.43 -13.75 -1.85
N ASP A 298 -10.34 -14.42 -1.50
CA ASP A 298 -10.32 -15.46 -0.46
C ASP A 298 -9.66 -15.05 0.87
N VAL A 299 -9.10 -13.83 0.95
CA VAL A 299 -8.36 -13.36 2.14
C VAL A 299 -8.56 -11.87 2.37
N GLY A 300 -8.39 -11.41 3.62
CA GLY A 300 -8.35 -10.00 3.94
C GLY A 300 -7.06 -9.36 3.42
N VAL A 301 -7.12 -8.08 3.08
CA VAL A 301 -5.96 -7.35 2.55
C VAL A 301 -5.72 -6.07 3.34
N ALA A 302 -4.44 -5.75 3.56
CA ALA A 302 -4.01 -4.63 4.36
C ALA A 302 -3.01 -3.76 3.59
N TRP A 303 -3.28 -2.45 3.59
CA TRP A 303 -2.36 -1.42 3.12
C TRP A 303 -1.56 -0.91 4.30
N VAL A 304 -0.32 -1.38 4.43
CA VAL A 304 0.60 -0.93 5.49
C VAL A 304 1.35 0.28 4.98
N LYS A 305 1.12 1.44 5.60
CA LYS A 305 1.52 2.75 5.07
C LYS A 305 2.43 3.51 6.03
N LEU A 306 3.55 3.98 5.48
CA LEU A 306 4.59 4.72 6.19
C LEU A 306 4.13 6.12 6.58
N LEU A 307 4.48 6.56 7.79
CA LEU A 307 4.22 7.91 8.28
C LEU A 307 5.41 8.85 8.14
N ASP A 308 6.60 8.29 7.92
CA ASP A 308 7.85 9.02 7.75
C ASP A 308 8.77 8.34 6.72
N LEU A 309 9.78 9.05 6.25
CA LEU A 309 10.76 8.56 5.28
C LEU A 309 11.63 7.46 5.92
N PRO A 310 11.58 6.21 5.42
CA PRO A 310 12.34 5.12 6.00
C PRO A 310 13.83 5.20 5.64
N GLU A 311 14.69 4.59 6.46
CA GLU A 311 16.14 4.60 6.28
C GLU A 311 16.56 4.00 4.93
N GLU A 312 15.88 2.94 4.47
CA GLU A 312 16.15 2.31 3.17
C GLU A 312 16.02 3.31 2.02
N TYR A 313 15.06 4.23 2.08
CA TYR A 313 14.85 5.25 1.05
C TYR A 313 15.85 6.39 1.20
N LYS A 314 16.17 6.83 2.43
CA LYS A 314 17.22 7.82 2.68
C LYS A 314 18.56 7.37 2.10
N GLN A 315 18.94 6.11 2.38
CA GLN A 315 20.17 5.52 1.88
C GLN A 315 20.18 5.46 0.35
N PHE A 316 19.09 4.98 -0.27
CA PHE A 316 18.96 4.97 -1.74
C PHE A 316 19.12 6.37 -2.36
N ILE A 317 18.44 7.38 -1.80
CA ILE A 317 18.50 8.76 -2.27
C ILE A 317 19.93 9.31 -2.21
N ASN A 318 20.65 9.02 -1.13
CA ASN A 318 22.03 9.47 -0.94
C ASN A 318 23.02 8.73 -1.87
N ASP A 319 22.93 7.40 -1.96
CA ASP A 319 23.80 6.57 -2.81
C ASP A 319 23.66 6.91 -4.29
N HIS A 320 22.43 7.18 -4.73
CA HIS A 320 22.11 7.59 -6.09
C HIS A 320 22.19 9.11 -6.31
N GLN A 321 22.68 9.89 -5.35
CA GLN A 321 22.91 11.34 -5.48
C GLN A 321 21.69 12.09 -6.02
N VAL A 322 20.52 11.73 -5.49
CA VAL A 322 19.25 12.23 -6.00
C VAL A 322 19.13 13.73 -5.77
N ARG A 323 18.68 14.44 -6.82
CA ARG A 323 18.53 15.90 -6.77
C ARG A 323 17.13 16.34 -6.40
N ASN A 324 16.11 15.67 -6.94
CA ASN A 324 14.71 16.05 -6.75
C ASN A 324 13.92 14.87 -6.20
N VAL A 325 13.08 15.12 -5.20
CA VAL A 325 12.10 14.14 -4.72
C VAL A 325 10.70 14.72 -4.86
N ILE A 326 9.81 14.01 -5.53
CA ILE A 326 8.41 14.39 -5.68
C ILE A 326 7.55 13.50 -4.76
N LEU A 327 6.90 14.13 -3.79
CA LEU A 327 5.88 13.53 -2.93
C LEU A 327 4.54 13.55 -3.67
N PHE A 328 4.02 12.39 -4.01
CA PHE A 328 2.94 12.23 -5.00
C PHE A 328 1.73 11.46 -4.47
N GLY A 329 0.53 12.00 -4.70
CA GLY A 329 -0.73 11.36 -4.34
C GLY A 329 -1.94 12.30 -4.42
N VAL A 330 -3.10 11.79 -4.01
CA VAL A 330 -4.33 12.58 -3.85
C VAL A 330 -4.36 13.18 -2.44
N GLY A 331 -4.82 14.42 -2.29
CA GLY A 331 -4.87 15.07 -0.98
C GLY A 331 -5.75 14.33 0.03
N GLU A 332 -5.38 14.43 1.31
CA GLU A 332 -6.02 13.74 2.45
C GLU A 332 -7.55 13.82 2.49
N LYS A 333 -8.12 14.94 2.03
CA LYS A 333 -9.56 15.25 2.12
C LYS A 333 -10.36 14.86 0.88
N VAL A 334 -9.70 14.33 -0.15
CA VAL A 334 -10.41 13.85 -1.34
C VAL A 334 -11.04 12.50 -1.01
N ILE A 335 -12.35 12.44 -1.23
CA ILE A 335 -13.15 11.26 -0.91
C ILE A 335 -13.08 10.30 -2.10
N GLY A 336 -12.53 9.12 -1.86
CA GLY A 336 -12.63 7.95 -2.73
C GLY A 336 -13.25 6.79 -1.96
N GLU A 337 -12.50 5.71 -1.81
CA GLU A 337 -12.88 4.56 -0.97
C GLU A 337 -12.48 4.80 0.50
N SER A 338 -13.03 5.86 1.06
CA SER A 338 -12.61 6.45 2.32
C SER A 338 -13.33 5.94 3.57
N TYR A 339 -14.38 5.14 3.45
CA TYR A 339 -15.24 4.81 4.59
C TYR A 339 -14.61 3.72 5.47
N ALA A 340 -14.37 4.04 6.74
CA ALA A 340 -13.68 3.15 7.66
C ALA A 340 -14.11 3.30 9.12
N ARG A 341 -13.70 2.33 9.95
CA ARG A 341 -13.77 2.38 11.42
C ARG A 341 -12.40 2.07 12.02
N LYS A 342 -11.96 2.83 13.01
CA LYS A 342 -10.69 2.56 13.71
C LYS A 342 -10.86 1.36 14.66
N VAL A 343 -9.90 0.44 14.67
CA VAL A 343 -9.78 -0.58 15.72
C VAL A 343 -9.32 0.09 17.00
N LEU A 344 -10.10 -0.08 18.06
CA LEU A 344 -9.80 0.46 19.37
C LEU A 344 -8.88 -0.48 20.13
N THR A 345 -7.60 -0.13 20.15
CA THR A 345 -6.58 -0.70 21.04
C THR A 345 -6.45 0.15 22.32
N GLU A 346 -5.81 -0.39 23.36
CA GLU A 346 -5.58 0.33 24.62
C GLU A 346 -4.73 1.59 24.39
N ASP A 347 -3.78 1.53 23.46
CA ASP A 347 -3.02 2.68 22.96
C ASP A 347 -3.86 3.54 22.02
N ARG A 348 -4.42 4.64 22.56
CA ARG A 348 -5.13 5.66 21.78
C ARG A 348 -4.13 6.60 21.11
N THR A 349 -3.67 6.23 19.92
CA THR A 349 -2.89 7.13 19.08
C THR A 349 -3.79 8.15 18.37
N ALA A 350 -3.18 9.28 17.96
CA ALA A 350 -3.84 10.28 17.12
C ALA A 350 -4.41 9.65 15.84
N GLU A 351 -5.30 10.36 15.14
CA GLU A 351 -5.74 9.95 13.80
C GLU A 351 -4.50 9.74 12.90
N TYR A 352 -4.42 8.60 12.22
CA TYR A 352 -3.24 8.15 11.46
C TYR A 352 -1.93 8.04 12.26
N GLY A 353 -1.99 7.95 13.59
CA GLY A 353 -0.78 7.73 14.39
C GLY A 353 -0.18 6.35 14.16
N ALA A 354 1.09 6.19 14.52
CA ALA A 354 1.78 4.91 14.61
C ALA A 354 0.87 3.84 15.25
N ASN A 355 0.93 2.60 14.74
CA ASN A 355 0.11 1.48 15.19
C ASN A 355 -1.41 1.62 15.00
N SER A 356 -1.91 2.67 14.34
CA SER A 356 -3.34 2.77 14.03
C SER A 356 -3.75 1.73 12.98
N LEU A 357 -4.85 1.01 13.25
CA LEU A 357 -5.48 0.09 12.31
C LEU A 357 -6.91 0.53 12.01
N TYR A 358 -7.26 0.57 10.74
CA TYR A 358 -8.60 0.93 10.24
C TYR A 358 -9.21 -0.23 9.49
N LEU A 359 -10.50 -0.51 9.71
CA LEU A 359 -11.29 -1.45 8.93
C LEU A 359 -12.06 -0.69 7.86
N GLN A 360 -11.83 -1.03 6.60
CA GLN A 360 -12.44 -0.40 5.44
C GLN A 360 -13.75 -1.06 5.03
N TYR A 361 -14.71 -0.25 4.61
CA TYR A 361 -15.97 -0.70 4.02
C TYR A 361 -16.12 -0.04 2.64
N THR A 362 -15.77 -0.76 1.58
CA THR A 362 -15.79 -0.22 0.20
C THR A 362 -17.20 0.12 -0.28
N GLN A 363 -18.23 -0.44 0.35
CA GLN A 363 -19.64 -0.17 0.04
C GLN A 363 -20.39 0.55 1.18
N TYR A 364 -19.69 1.40 1.93
CA TYR A 364 -20.27 2.30 2.94
C TYR A 364 -21.04 1.61 4.08
N GLY A 365 -20.60 0.41 4.49
CA GLY A 365 -21.17 -0.33 5.61
C GLY A 365 -22.40 -1.16 5.24
N SER A 366 -22.53 -1.51 3.97
CA SER A 366 -23.61 -2.36 3.45
C SER A 366 -23.59 -3.77 4.07
N ALA A 367 -24.68 -4.52 3.91
CA ALA A 367 -24.72 -5.93 4.31
C ALA A 367 -23.63 -6.77 3.59
N ASP A 368 -23.31 -6.40 2.35
CA ASP A 368 -22.27 -7.05 1.55
C ASP A 368 -20.88 -6.74 2.08
N ASP A 369 -20.62 -5.54 2.61
CA ASP A 369 -19.37 -5.25 3.34
C ASP A 369 -19.24 -6.15 4.55
N ILE A 370 -20.29 -6.23 5.38
CA ILE A 370 -20.25 -7.01 6.62
C ILE A 370 -20.02 -8.48 6.32
N SER A 371 -20.70 -9.02 5.30
CA SER A 371 -20.48 -10.38 4.82
C SER A 371 -19.05 -10.57 4.30
N SER A 372 -18.54 -9.61 3.54
CA SER A 372 -17.22 -9.69 2.92
C SER A 372 -16.06 -9.59 3.90
N LEU A 373 -16.20 -8.74 4.92
CA LEU A 373 -15.23 -8.62 6.01
C LEU A 373 -15.28 -9.87 6.90
N SER A 374 -16.47 -10.30 7.32
CA SER A 374 -16.62 -11.44 8.25
C SER A 374 -16.14 -12.77 7.66
N SER A 375 -16.22 -12.95 6.35
CA SER A 375 -15.77 -14.19 5.69
C SER A 375 -14.26 -14.27 5.49
N ARG A 376 -13.55 -13.15 5.59
CA ARG A 376 -12.11 -13.02 5.26
C ARG A 376 -11.24 -12.64 6.45
N ILE A 377 -11.82 -11.89 7.39
CA ILE A 377 -11.17 -11.39 8.62
C ILE A 377 -11.83 -12.10 9.79
N TYR A 378 -11.21 -13.17 10.28
CA TYR A 378 -11.81 -14.14 11.20
C TYR A 378 -12.07 -13.59 12.59
N ASP A 379 -11.33 -12.57 13.02
CA ASP A 379 -11.55 -11.88 14.28
C ASP A 379 -12.49 -10.66 14.17
N PHE A 380 -13.04 -10.36 12.99
CA PHE A 380 -13.85 -9.16 12.72
C PHE A 380 -14.97 -8.93 13.73
N THR A 381 -15.76 -9.96 14.03
CA THR A 381 -16.91 -9.84 14.96
C THR A 381 -16.49 -9.64 16.43
N SER A 382 -15.21 -9.88 16.74
CA SER A 382 -14.64 -9.68 18.08
C SER A 382 -13.93 -8.34 18.23
N LEU A 383 -13.76 -7.58 17.14
CA LEU A 383 -13.05 -6.29 17.18
C LEU A 383 -13.87 -5.24 17.92
N ASN A 384 -13.19 -4.51 18.80
CA ASN A 384 -13.70 -3.27 19.34
C ASN A 384 -13.45 -2.15 18.31
N LEU A 385 -14.52 -1.61 17.75
CA LEU A 385 -14.46 -0.65 16.65
C LEU A 385 -15.10 0.67 17.07
N ASP A 386 -14.45 1.77 16.73
CA ASP A 386 -14.97 3.12 16.98
C ASP A 386 -16.15 3.47 16.04
N GLU A 387 -16.64 4.70 16.12
CA GLU A 387 -17.60 5.27 15.17
C GLU A 387 -17.04 5.36 13.75
N ASN A 388 -17.97 5.31 12.79
CA ASN A 388 -17.69 5.44 11.36
C ASN A 388 -17.06 6.80 11.02
N ARG A 389 -16.09 6.80 10.11
CA ARG A 389 -15.44 8.02 9.62
C ARG A 389 -15.04 7.90 8.16
N LEU A 390 -14.66 9.03 7.59
CA LEU A 390 -13.95 9.10 6.31
C LEU A 390 -12.46 9.28 6.60
N ILE A 391 -11.65 8.37 6.07
CA ILE A 391 -10.20 8.49 6.06
C ILE A 391 -9.71 8.90 4.66
N ALA A 392 -8.45 9.32 4.54
CA ALA A 392 -7.80 9.50 3.26
C ALA A 392 -7.94 8.21 2.44
N ASP A 393 -8.17 8.36 1.14
CA ASP A 393 -8.31 7.23 0.23
C ASP A 393 -7.13 6.23 0.42
N TRP A 394 -7.46 4.96 0.60
CA TRP A 394 -6.49 3.94 0.98
C TRP A 394 -5.44 3.70 -0.10
N GLU A 395 -5.85 3.78 -1.37
CA GLU A 395 -5.01 3.50 -2.53
C GLU A 395 -4.19 4.71 -2.91
N SER A 396 -4.85 5.88 -2.94
CA SER A 396 -4.35 7.06 -3.63
C SER A 396 -4.02 8.22 -2.72
N GLY A 397 -4.60 8.25 -1.52
CA GLY A 397 -4.48 9.36 -0.58
C GLY A 397 -3.05 9.51 -0.04
N ILE A 398 -2.59 10.72 0.15
CA ILE A 398 -1.38 11.06 0.91
C ILE A 398 -1.76 12.12 1.96
N LEU A 399 -1.36 11.90 3.20
CA LEU A 399 -1.68 12.79 4.32
C LEU A 399 -0.83 14.05 4.26
N ASP A 400 -1.37 15.16 4.73
CA ASP A 400 -0.59 16.41 4.82
C ASP A 400 0.60 16.22 5.77
N THR A 401 0.39 15.51 6.88
CA THR A 401 1.45 15.18 7.85
C THR A 401 2.52 14.24 7.28
N GLN A 402 2.15 13.31 6.39
CA GLN A 402 3.13 12.48 5.67
C GLN A 402 4.00 13.36 4.78
N ILE A 403 3.41 14.29 4.04
CA ILE A 403 4.16 15.21 3.18
C ILE A 403 5.15 16.04 4.01
N GLU A 404 4.70 16.58 5.14
CA GLU A 404 5.53 17.38 6.05
C GLU A 404 6.69 16.57 6.62
N ASN A 405 6.43 15.38 7.16
CA ASN A 405 7.45 14.50 7.75
C ASN A 405 8.50 14.11 6.70
N PHE A 406 8.06 13.62 5.53
CA PHE A 406 8.97 13.20 4.47
C PHE A 406 9.80 14.38 3.96
N ALA A 407 9.17 15.54 3.71
CA ALA A 407 9.89 16.72 3.27
C ALA A 407 10.93 17.20 4.28
N GLN A 408 10.60 17.14 5.58
CA GLN A 408 11.52 17.49 6.65
C GLN A 408 12.72 16.53 6.67
N ALA A 409 12.48 15.21 6.68
CA ALA A 409 13.53 14.19 6.66
C ALA A 409 14.44 14.34 5.44
N LEU A 410 13.87 14.57 4.25
CA LEU A 410 14.63 14.82 3.01
C LEU A 410 15.60 16.00 3.15
N LYS A 411 15.14 17.13 3.70
CA LYS A 411 15.96 18.33 3.88
C LYS A 411 17.08 18.16 4.91
N THR A 412 16.85 17.35 5.94
CA THR A 412 17.81 17.20 7.04
C THR A 412 18.79 16.06 6.84
N GLU A 413 18.41 15.02 6.10
CA GLU A 413 19.15 13.76 6.03
C GLU A 413 19.59 13.39 4.61
N THR A 414 19.24 14.19 3.61
CA THR A 414 19.64 13.99 2.22
C THR A 414 20.01 15.33 1.55
N SER A 415 20.57 15.27 0.34
CA SER A 415 20.81 16.46 -0.48
C SER A 415 19.66 16.81 -1.44
N ALA A 416 18.58 16.03 -1.45
CA ALA A 416 17.52 16.17 -2.43
C ALA A 416 16.53 17.28 -2.06
N GLN A 417 16.06 18.03 -3.07
CA GLN A 417 15.01 19.02 -2.90
C GLN A 417 13.62 18.34 -2.95
N PRO A 418 12.82 18.42 -1.89
CA PRO A 418 11.45 17.92 -1.90
C PRO A 418 10.49 18.87 -2.66
N TYR A 419 9.58 18.25 -3.39
CA TYR A 419 8.43 18.87 -4.06
C TYR A 419 7.18 18.08 -3.72
N ARG A 420 6.04 18.75 -3.54
CA ARG A 420 4.72 18.16 -3.42
C ARG A 420 4.01 18.26 -4.77
N LEU A 421 3.61 17.13 -5.34
CA LEU A 421 2.73 17.07 -6.52
C LEU A 421 1.44 16.36 -6.12
N THR A 422 0.37 17.11 -5.87
CA THR A 422 -0.88 16.52 -5.36
C THR A 422 -2.12 17.01 -6.11
N CYS A 423 -3.18 16.21 -6.04
CA CYS A 423 -4.52 16.62 -6.45
C CYS A 423 -5.33 16.93 -5.18
N PRO A 424 -5.44 18.20 -4.75
CA PRO A 424 -5.95 18.54 -3.42
C PRO A 424 -7.48 18.37 -3.28
N SER A 425 -8.22 18.34 -4.39
CA SER A 425 -9.68 18.40 -4.37
C SER A 425 -10.39 17.48 -5.36
N ASP A 426 -9.69 16.92 -6.36
CA ASP A 426 -10.31 16.11 -7.41
C ASP A 426 -9.38 14.97 -7.85
N MET A 427 -9.81 13.73 -7.62
CA MET A 427 -9.08 12.55 -8.07
C MET A 427 -9.02 12.46 -9.61
N MET A 428 -10.01 12.99 -10.34
CA MET A 428 -10.02 12.93 -11.81
C MET A 428 -8.88 13.72 -12.44
N ALA A 429 -8.44 14.80 -11.81
CA ALA A 429 -7.26 15.54 -12.24
C ALA A 429 -6.04 14.59 -12.34
N LEU A 430 -5.88 13.65 -11.41
CA LEU A 430 -4.79 12.69 -11.45
C LEU A 430 -4.85 11.76 -12.67
N TYR A 431 -6.04 11.39 -13.14
CA TYR A 431 -6.20 10.58 -14.35
C TYR A 431 -5.87 11.41 -15.60
N ASP A 432 -6.22 12.69 -15.62
CA ASP A 432 -5.91 13.60 -16.73
C ASP A 432 -4.41 13.89 -16.83
N LEU A 433 -3.69 13.93 -15.69
CA LEU A 433 -2.27 14.24 -15.63
C LEU A 433 -1.43 13.35 -16.57
N GLY A 434 -1.78 12.07 -16.73
CA GLY A 434 -1.08 11.18 -17.66
C GLY A 434 -1.11 11.65 -19.13
N SER A 435 -2.23 12.26 -19.55
CA SER A 435 -2.38 12.84 -20.89
C SER A 435 -1.47 14.05 -21.07
N TYR A 436 -1.51 14.97 -20.10
CA TYR A 436 -0.70 16.19 -20.11
C TYR A 436 0.80 15.87 -20.12
N LEU A 437 1.24 14.96 -19.24
CA LEU A 437 2.63 14.52 -19.17
C LEU A 437 3.10 13.96 -20.51
N SER A 438 2.29 13.13 -21.16
CA SER A 438 2.65 12.51 -22.44
C SER A 438 2.72 13.53 -23.58
N ILE A 439 1.77 14.47 -23.65
CA ILE A 439 1.75 15.53 -24.67
C ILE A 439 3.01 16.40 -24.56
N HIS A 440 3.33 16.87 -23.35
CA HIS A 440 4.51 17.72 -23.11
C HIS A 440 5.82 16.95 -23.29
N TYR A 441 5.87 15.67 -22.87
CA TYR A 441 7.07 14.85 -23.04
C TYR A 441 7.37 14.56 -24.51
N ILE A 442 6.35 14.22 -25.31
CA ILE A 442 6.49 14.07 -26.77
C ILE A 442 6.90 15.41 -27.38
N LYS A 443 6.27 16.52 -26.93
CA LYS A 443 6.56 17.85 -27.47
C LYS A 443 8.01 18.27 -27.27
N LYS A 444 8.57 17.98 -26.09
CA LYS A 444 9.98 18.23 -25.77
C LYS A 444 10.94 17.42 -26.65
N ASN A 445 10.49 16.27 -27.14
CA ASN A 445 11.31 15.28 -27.82
C ASN A 445 10.98 15.10 -29.31
N GLU A 446 10.27 16.03 -29.93
CA GLU A 446 9.91 15.97 -31.36
C GLU A 446 11.12 15.74 -32.28
N SER A 447 12.29 16.28 -31.94
CA SER A 447 13.51 16.11 -32.74
C SER A 447 14.11 14.69 -32.68
N ALA A 448 13.83 13.95 -31.60
CA ALA A 448 14.28 12.57 -31.42
C ALA A 448 13.22 11.55 -31.88
N LEU A 449 11.96 11.98 -31.95
CA LEU A 449 10.83 11.16 -32.41
C LEU A 449 10.62 11.31 -33.93
N SER A 450 9.95 10.33 -34.53
CA SER A 450 9.60 10.38 -35.95
C SER A 450 8.23 11.01 -36.16
N SER A 451 8.10 11.91 -37.12
CA SER A 451 6.81 12.48 -37.52
C SER A 451 5.96 11.45 -38.29
N PRO A 452 4.62 11.37 -38.10
CA PRO A 452 3.82 12.20 -37.19
C PRO A 452 4.07 11.88 -35.72
N TYR A 453 4.20 12.93 -34.89
CA TYR A 453 4.52 12.81 -33.47
C TYR A 453 3.34 12.35 -32.61
N ILE A 454 2.12 12.60 -33.07
CA ILE A 454 0.87 12.14 -32.43
C ILE A 454 0.12 11.26 -33.43
N ASN A 455 0.00 9.99 -33.11
CA ASN A 455 -0.57 8.96 -33.98
C ASN A 455 -1.90 8.40 -33.45
N GLY A 456 -2.16 8.54 -32.14
CA GLY A 456 -3.37 7.96 -31.55
C GLY A 456 -3.62 8.32 -30.09
N VAL A 457 -4.74 7.81 -29.59
CA VAL A 457 -5.16 7.87 -28.19
C VAL A 457 -5.33 6.44 -27.67
N CYS A 458 -4.75 6.14 -26.50
CA CYS A 458 -4.91 4.86 -25.82
C CYS A 458 -5.86 5.02 -24.62
N TYR A 459 -7.04 4.43 -24.71
CA TYR A 459 -7.94 4.29 -23.57
C TYR A 459 -7.39 3.20 -22.67
N ASN A 460 -6.78 3.61 -21.58
CA ASN A 460 -6.14 2.71 -20.64
C ASN A 460 -6.96 2.69 -19.35
N GLU A 461 -7.54 1.54 -19.03
CA GLU A 461 -7.91 1.23 -17.65
C GLU A 461 -6.64 1.43 -16.80
N TYR A 462 -6.73 2.07 -15.63
CA TYR A 462 -5.60 2.82 -15.06
C TYR A 462 -4.28 2.05 -14.83
N LEU A 463 -4.34 0.73 -14.73
CA LEU A 463 -3.20 -0.16 -14.56
C LEU A 463 -2.75 -0.86 -15.87
N VAL A 464 -3.55 -0.70 -16.92
CA VAL A 464 -3.40 -1.28 -18.26
C VAL A 464 -2.61 -0.32 -19.19
N CYS A 465 -1.54 0.29 -18.69
CA CYS A 465 -0.75 1.28 -19.45
C CYS A 465 0.68 0.81 -19.82
N LEU A 466 1.21 1.31 -20.94
CA LEU A 466 2.57 1.03 -21.43
C LEU A 466 3.32 2.33 -21.82
N PRO A 467 3.65 3.21 -20.84
CA PRO A 467 4.04 4.60 -21.11
C PRO A 467 5.24 4.78 -22.05
N ALA A 468 6.30 4.00 -21.87
CA ALA A 468 7.49 4.09 -22.71
C ALA A 468 7.21 3.71 -24.18
N TYR A 469 6.47 2.63 -24.41
CA TYR A 469 6.06 2.21 -25.76
C TYR A 469 5.10 3.22 -26.39
N GLU A 470 4.07 3.64 -25.65
CA GLU A 470 3.09 4.62 -26.10
C GLU A 470 3.76 5.94 -26.51
N THR A 471 4.75 6.42 -25.76
CA THR A 471 5.55 7.61 -26.11
C THR A 471 6.27 7.45 -27.45
N ILE A 472 6.97 6.32 -27.66
CA ILE A 472 7.69 6.04 -28.91
C ILE A 472 6.75 5.96 -30.11
N LYS A 473 5.54 5.46 -29.90
CA LYS A 473 4.52 5.39 -30.95
C LYS A 473 3.73 6.69 -31.13
N GLY A 474 3.91 7.70 -30.28
CA GLY A 474 3.14 8.93 -30.32
C GLY A 474 1.67 8.72 -29.92
N PHE A 475 1.41 7.81 -28.99
CA PHE A 475 0.08 7.55 -28.45
C PHE A 475 -0.11 8.31 -27.13
N ILE A 476 -1.18 9.10 -27.04
CA ILE A 476 -1.53 9.82 -25.81
C ILE A 476 -2.48 8.95 -24.97
N PRO A 477 -2.17 8.70 -23.70
CA PRO A 477 -3.05 7.93 -22.84
C PRO A 477 -4.29 8.72 -22.45
N LEU A 478 -5.38 8.00 -22.21
CA LEU A 478 -6.56 8.48 -21.51
C LEU A 478 -6.88 7.48 -20.41
N LEU A 479 -6.52 7.84 -19.17
CA LEU A 479 -6.66 6.96 -18.01
C LEU A 479 -8.07 7.04 -17.45
N TYR A 480 -8.62 5.90 -17.05
CA TYR A 480 -9.92 5.81 -16.37
C TYR A 480 -9.99 4.60 -15.42
N TRP A 481 -10.94 4.65 -14.49
CA TRP A 481 -11.30 3.55 -13.60
C TRP A 481 -12.45 2.73 -14.21
N GLN A 482 -12.37 1.39 -14.13
CA GLN A 482 -13.18 0.48 -14.95
C GLN A 482 -14.70 0.57 -14.76
N PHE A 483 -15.16 0.97 -13.58
CA PHE A 483 -16.61 1.14 -13.32
C PHE A 483 -17.08 2.60 -13.43
N THR A 484 -16.23 3.50 -13.96
CA THR A 484 -16.68 4.83 -14.39
C THR A 484 -17.58 4.70 -15.62
N GLU A 485 -18.68 5.45 -15.64
CA GLU A 485 -19.57 5.53 -16.79
C GLU A 485 -18.82 5.87 -18.09
N PRO A 486 -18.93 5.07 -19.17
CA PRO A 486 -18.15 5.25 -20.39
C PRO A 486 -18.31 6.62 -21.06
N SER A 487 -19.47 7.24 -20.89
CA SER A 487 -19.76 8.59 -21.39
C SER A 487 -18.85 9.66 -20.78
N ASN A 488 -18.45 9.51 -19.51
CA ASN A 488 -17.55 10.45 -18.84
C ASN A 488 -16.15 10.43 -19.47
N THR A 489 -15.58 9.24 -19.69
CA THR A 489 -14.27 9.09 -20.33
C THR A 489 -14.30 9.56 -21.78
N ASN A 490 -15.33 9.21 -22.55
CA ASN A 490 -15.50 9.71 -23.92
C ASN A 490 -15.66 11.23 -23.97
N GLY A 491 -16.36 11.82 -22.99
CA GLY A 491 -16.45 13.27 -22.81
C GLY A 491 -15.08 13.90 -22.53
N ARG A 492 -14.24 13.30 -21.68
CA ARG A 492 -12.86 13.75 -21.43
C ARG A 492 -11.99 13.67 -22.68
N ALA A 493 -12.09 12.59 -23.46
CA ALA A 493 -11.36 12.44 -24.72
C ALA A 493 -11.69 13.56 -25.72
N THR A 494 -12.99 13.81 -25.92
CA THR A 494 -13.49 14.71 -26.97
C THR A 494 -13.59 16.17 -26.52
N GLY A 495 -13.52 16.43 -25.21
CA GLY A 495 -13.43 17.75 -24.60
C GLY A 495 -11.99 18.11 -24.23
N MET A 496 -11.55 17.66 -23.04
CA MET A 496 -10.25 18.03 -22.46
C MET A 496 -9.09 17.64 -23.38
N LEU A 497 -8.95 16.36 -23.70
CA LEU A 497 -7.78 15.85 -24.43
C LEU A 497 -7.70 16.43 -25.85
N LYS A 498 -8.83 16.49 -26.56
CA LYS A 498 -8.90 17.11 -27.88
C LYS A 498 -8.46 18.58 -27.86
N THR A 499 -8.89 19.34 -26.84
CA THR A 499 -8.52 20.75 -26.68
C THR A 499 -7.02 20.89 -26.42
N GLU A 500 -6.49 20.04 -25.55
CA GLU A 500 -5.06 20.00 -25.22
C GLU A 500 -4.20 19.69 -26.44
N LEU A 501 -4.57 18.65 -27.19
CA LEU A 501 -3.89 18.28 -28.43
C LEU A 501 -3.91 19.41 -29.46
N ALA A 502 -5.04 20.11 -29.63
CA ALA A 502 -5.14 21.23 -30.57
C ALA A 502 -4.23 22.42 -30.18
N ARG A 503 -3.95 22.61 -28.88
CA ARG A 503 -3.05 23.67 -28.39
C ARG A 503 -1.61 23.41 -28.79
N HIS A 504 -1.12 22.17 -28.63
CA HIS A 504 0.27 21.81 -28.89
C HIS A 504 0.53 21.32 -30.33
N TYR A 505 -0.49 20.75 -30.97
CA TYR A 505 -0.46 20.16 -32.30
C TYR A 505 -1.67 20.60 -33.14
N PRO A 506 -1.78 21.88 -33.52
CA PRO A 506 -2.96 22.45 -34.19
C PRO A 506 -3.27 21.82 -35.56
N ASN A 507 -2.29 21.16 -36.18
CA ASN A 507 -2.45 20.46 -37.46
C ASN A 507 -2.95 19.02 -37.30
N THR A 508 -3.02 18.49 -36.08
CA THR A 508 -3.52 17.14 -35.82
C THR A 508 -5.04 17.13 -35.93
N VAL A 509 -5.56 16.35 -36.87
CA VAL A 509 -7.01 16.14 -37.02
C VAL A 509 -7.45 15.05 -36.05
N PHE A 510 -8.01 15.43 -34.89
CA PHE A 510 -8.38 14.49 -33.82
C PHE A 510 -9.24 13.31 -34.30
N SER A 511 -10.18 13.53 -35.22
CA SER A 511 -11.05 12.47 -35.76
C SER A 511 -10.33 11.47 -36.68
N GLN A 512 -9.10 11.77 -37.12
CA GLN A 512 -8.29 10.90 -37.95
C GLN A 512 -7.25 10.10 -37.15
N LEU A 513 -7.10 10.38 -35.85
CA LEU A 513 -6.24 9.61 -34.96
C LEU A 513 -6.74 8.16 -34.81
N GLN A 514 -5.82 7.25 -34.50
CA GLN A 514 -6.17 5.90 -34.06
C GLN A 514 -6.59 5.91 -32.59
N PHE A 515 -7.59 5.12 -32.22
CA PHE A 515 -8.10 4.98 -30.85
C PHE A 515 -7.98 3.52 -30.43
N PHE A 516 -7.16 3.25 -29.43
CA PHE A 516 -6.95 1.91 -28.90
C PHE A 516 -7.73 1.74 -27.60
N LEU A 517 -8.63 0.76 -27.57
CA LEU A 517 -9.44 0.44 -26.39
C LEU A 517 -8.79 -0.71 -25.61
N ASN A 518 -7.93 -0.36 -24.65
CA ASN A 518 -7.24 -1.28 -23.75
C ASN A 518 -8.09 -1.46 -22.47
N SER A 519 -9.24 -2.13 -22.58
CA SER A 519 -10.20 -2.28 -21.48
C SER A 519 -10.63 -3.72 -21.26
N GLY A 520 -10.72 -4.19 -20.02
CA GLY A 520 -11.51 -5.40 -19.73
C GLY A 520 -13.03 -5.16 -19.78
N TYR A 521 -13.46 -3.90 -19.64
CA TYR A 521 -14.84 -3.53 -19.35
C TYR A 521 -15.41 -2.53 -20.36
N ASN A 522 -16.71 -2.63 -20.66
CA ASN A 522 -17.44 -1.60 -21.42
C ASN A 522 -16.86 -1.20 -22.80
N LYS A 523 -16.02 -2.03 -23.44
CA LYS A 523 -15.37 -1.74 -24.74
C LYS A 523 -16.35 -1.26 -25.80
N GLU A 524 -17.45 -1.98 -25.98
CA GLU A 524 -18.49 -1.65 -26.96
C GLU A 524 -19.11 -0.26 -26.69
N ASN A 525 -19.34 0.07 -25.42
CA ASN A 525 -19.88 1.38 -25.03
C ASN A 525 -18.89 2.52 -25.31
N PHE A 526 -17.59 2.31 -25.06
CA PHE A 526 -16.56 3.26 -25.45
C PHE A 526 -16.55 3.47 -26.96
N ARG A 527 -16.51 2.38 -27.74
CA ARG A 527 -16.52 2.40 -29.21
C ARG A 527 -17.73 3.13 -29.77
N ASN A 528 -18.93 2.76 -29.32
CA ASN A 528 -20.18 3.38 -29.80
C ASN A 528 -20.22 4.87 -29.44
N GLY A 529 -19.76 5.25 -28.24
CA GLY A 529 -19.64 6.65 -27.86
C GLY A 529 -18.67 7.43 -28.77
N LEU A 530 -17.48 6.89 -29.05
CA LEU A 530 -16.51 7.49 -29.98
C LEU A 530 -17.10 7.69 -31.39
N ILE A 531 -17.83 6.70 -31.90
CA ILE A 531 -18.53 6.80 -33.19
C ILE A 531 -19.56 7.93 -33.16
N ASN A 532 -20.33 8.04 -32.08
CA ASN A 532 -21.31 9.12 -31.90
C ASN A 532 -20.65 10.51 -31.84
N TYR A 533 -19.40 10.59 -31.38
CA TYR A 533 -18.58 11.81 -31.42
C TYR A 533 -17.86 12.05 -32.76
N GLY A 534 -18.13 11.24 -33.78
CA GLY A 534 -17.63 11.42 -35.14
C GLY A 534 -16.26 10.79 -35.42
N ILE A 535 -15.79 9.87 -34.57
CA ILE A 535 -14.61 9.06 -34.85
C ILE A 535 -15.00 7.91 -35.78
N PRO A 536 -14.35 7.73 -36.95
CA PRO A 536 -14.62 6.60 -37.84
C PRO A 536 -14.35 5.28 -37.13
N SER A 537 -15.25 4.31 -37.31
CA SER A 537 -15.09 2.97 -36.73
C SER A 537 -13.82 2.25 -37.17
N THR A 538 -13.30 2.57 -38.36
CA THR A 538 -12.03 2.04 -38.89
C THR A 538 -10.81 2.55 -38.15
N ASN A 539 -10.96 3.60 -37.34
CA ASN A 539 -9.88 4.17 -36.53
C ASN A 539 -9.95 3.69 -35.07
N ILE A 540 -10.90 2.83 -34.72
CA ILE A 540 -11.07 2.32 -33.36
C ILE A 540 -10.67 0.86 -33.35
N LEU A 541 -9.65 0.53 -32.55
CA LEU A 541 -9.07 -0.79 -32.40
C LEU A 541 -9.26 -1.27 -30.97
N GLU A 542 -9.99 -2.37 -30.82
CA GLU A 542 -10.14 -3.07 -29.56
C GLU A 542 -8.97 -4.05 -29.39
N ARG A 543 -8.34 -4.07 -28.22
CA ARG A 543 -7.28 -5.02 -27.88
C ARG A 543 -7.76 -6.02 -26.83
N GLY A 544 -7.00 -7.10 -26.62
CA GLY A 544 -7.31 -8.14 -25.64
C GLY A 544 -7.55 -7.62 -24.22
N GLU A 545 -8.14 -8.46 -23.39
CA GLU A 545 -8.43 -8.14 -21.99
C GLU A 545 -7.17 -8.22 -21.14
N GLN A 546 -7.00 -7.26 -20.22
CA GLN A 546 -5.92 -7.23 -19.21
C GLN A 546 -4.49 -7.16 -19.79
N GLN A 547 -3.48 -6.79 -18.99
CA GLN A 547 -2.07 -6.75 -19.42
C GLN A 547 -1.36 -8.10 -19.15
N ILE A 548 -2.00 -9.22 -19.44
CA ILE A 548 -1.41 -10.52 -19.13
C ILE A 548 -0.38 -10.90 -20.19
N TRP A 549 0.80 -11.32 -19.74
CA TRP A 549 1.78 -11.98 -20.61
C TRP A 549 1.46 -13.48 -20.72
N TYR A 550 0.88 -13.90 -21.83
CA TYR A 550 0.55 -15.30 -22.09
C TYR A 550 0.71 -15.68 -23.58
N PRO A 551 1.96 -15.82 -24.07
CA PRO A 551 2.22 -15.99 -25.51
C PRO A 551 1.59 -17.21 -26.20
N ALA A 552 0.99 -18.13 -25.44
CA ALA A 552 0.33 -19.32 -25.95
C ALA A 552 -1.09 -19.06 -26.48
N ASP A 553 -1.72 -17.92 -26.19
CA ASP A 553 -3.10 -17.61 -26.62
C ASP A 553 -3.21 -16.87 -27.96
N GLY A 554 -2.09 -16.54 -28.59
CA GLY A 554 -2.07 -15.74 -29.83
C GLY A 554 -1.56 -14.32 -29.64
N MET A 555 -1.16 -13.93 -28.43
CA MET A 555 -0.52 -12.64 -28.13
C MET A 555 -1.43 -11.44 -28.39
N GLU A 556 -2.64 -11.48 -27.81
CA GLU A 556 -3.70 -10.51 -28.08
C GLU A 556 -3.79 -9.40 -27.01
N SER A 557 -3.09 -9.52 -25.89
CA SER A 557 -3.13 -8.51 -24.82
C SER A 557 -2.32 -7.26 -25.21
N PRO A 558 -2.59 -6.07 -24.61
CA PRO A 558 -1.87 -4.86 -24.98
C PRO A 558 -0.35 -4.95 -24.77
N CYS A 559 0.15 -5.62 -23.72
CA CYS A 559 1.59 -5.78 -23.47
C CYS A 559 2.23 -6.70 -24.50
N GLU A 560 1.53 -7.76 -24.90
CA GLU A 560 1.99 -8.69 -25.92
C GLU A 560 2.05 -8.05 -27.30
N MET A 561 1.01 -7.29 -27.67
CA MET A 561 1.00 -6.53 -28.91
C MET A 561 2.13 -5.49 -28.96
N ALA A 562 2.42 -4.82 -27.84
CA ALA A 562 3.56 -3.91 -27.75
C ALA A 562 4.90 -4.64 -27.88
N ALA A 563 5.06 -5.79 -27.21
CA ALA A 563 6.26 -6.61 -27.33
C ALA A 563 6.48 -7.10 -28.76
N LEU A 564 5.42 -7.56 -29.43
CA LEU A 564 5.45 -7.96 -30.84
C LEU A 564 5.84 -6.80 -31.75
N ASP A 565 5.28 -5.61 -31.55
CA ASP A 565 5.62 -4.44 -32.36
C ASP A 565 7.09 -4.01 -32.14
N ILE A 566 7.55 -4.03 -30.89
CA ILE A 566 8.95 -3.74 -30.54
C ILE A 566 9.89 -4.73 -31.22
N VAL A 567 9.60 -6.03 -31.12
CA VAL A 567 10.49 -7.08 -31.63
C VAL A 567 10.47 -7.11 -33.16
N ASN A 568 9.29 -7.06 -33.79
CA ASN A 568 9.14 -7.32 -35.23
C ASN A 568 9.27 -6.08 -36.11
N HIS A 569 8.95 -4.89 -35.59
CA HIS A 569 8.90 -3.67 -36.40
C HIS A 569 9.88 -2.59 -35.96
N ILE A 570 10.04 -2.36 -34.65
CA ILE A 570 10.97 -1.33 -34.14
C ILE A 570 12.40 -1.88 -34.07
N GLY A 571 12.55 -3.12 -33.62
CA GLY A 571 13.80 -3.71 -33.17
C GLY A 571 14.11 -3.33 -31.72
N VAL A 572 14.45 -4.32 -30.89
CA VAL A 572 14.70 -4.13 -29.44
C VAL A 572 15.82 -3.12 -29.15
N GLU A 573 16.92 -3.19 -29.90
CA GLU A 573 18.04 -2.26 -29.70
C GLU A 573 17.70 -0.84 -30.15
N SER A 574 17.00 -0.69 -31.28
CA SER A 574 16.49 0.61 -31.74
C SER A 574 15.52 1.21 -30.71
N TYR A 575 14.64 0.39 -30.12
CA TYR A 575 13.70 0.82 -29.09
C TYR A 575 14.44 1.38 -27.86
N LYS A 576 15.42 0.65 -27.34
CA LYS A 576 16.24 1.10 -26.20
C LYS A 576 17.04 2.37 -26.54
N GLN A 577 17.64 2.44 -27.73
CA GLN A 577 18.38 3.63 -28.18
C GLN A 577 17.48 4.86 -28.30
N MET A 578 16.27 4.71 -28.85
CA MET A 578 15.29 5.80 -28.90
C MET A 578 14.93 6.27 -27.49
N LEU A 579 14.62 5.35 -26.57
CA LEU A 579 14.30 5.70 -25.18
C LEU A 579 15.44 6.44 -24.47
N GLN A 580 16.69 6.06 -24.74
CA GLN A 580 17.89 6.73 -24.22
C GLN A 580 18.12 8.11 -24.84
N SER A 581 17.66 8.33 -26.07
CA SER A 581 17.77 9.62 -26.77
C SER A 581 16.76 10.67 -26.30
N LEU A 582 15.69 10.26 -25.62
CA LEU A 582 14.67 11.18 -25.11
C LEU A 582 15.20 11.96 -23.90
N THR A 583 15.05 13.28 -23.95
CA THR A 583 15.35 14.20 -22.86
C THR A 583 14.19 14.20 -21.85
N PRO A 584 14.42 13.81 -20.58
CA PRO A 584 13.40 13.80 -19.54
C PRO A 584 12.81 15.18 -19.27
N LEU A 585 11.57 15.25 -18.78
CA LEU A 585 10.99 16.46 -18.21
C LEU A 585 11.72 16.84 -16.92
N SER A 586 12.09 18.11 -16.81
CA SER A 586 12.65 18.71 -15.60
C SER A 586 11.53 19.19 -14.67
N ILE A 587 11.87 19.56 -13.43
CA ILE A 587 10.93 20.22 -12.52
C ILE A 587 10.37 21.52 -13.12
N SER A 588 11.15 22.25 -13.91
CA SER A 588 10.66 23.46 -14.59
C SER A 588 9.61 23.13 -15.65
N ASP A 589 9.83 22.07 -16.43
CA ASP A 589 8.85 21.63 -17.43
C ASP A 589 7.56 21.16 -16.77
N LEU A 590 7.69 20.38 -15.68
CA LEU A 590 6.56 19.93 -14.89
C LEU A 590 5.79 21.12 -14.30
N SER A 591 6.48 22.12 -13.75
CA SER A 591 5.85 23.34 -13.25
C SER A 591 5.06 24.04 -14.36
N SER A 592 5.66 24.26 -15.54
CA SER A 592 4.97 24.88 -16.68
C SER A 592 3.71 24.11 -17.10
N LEU A 593 3.80 22.78 -17.20
CA LEU A 593 2.64 21.92 -17.50
C LEU A 593 1.53 22.07 -16.46
N ILE A 594 1.87 22.06 -15.16
CA ILE A 594 0.87 22.11 -14.09
C ILE A 594 0.13 23.45 -14.07
N HIS A 595 0.76 24.54 -14.50
CA HIS A 595 0.07 25.83 -14.66
C HIS A 595 -1.01 25.81 -15.77
N GLU A 596 -0.95 24.88 -16.70
CA GLU A 596 -1.95 24.71 -17.78
C GLU A 596 -3.09 23.77 -17.37
N MET A 597 -2.98 23.12 -16.22
CA MET A 597 -3.89 22.09 -15.75
C MET A 597 -4.65 22.53 -14.50
N ASN A 598 -5.95 22.24 -14.46
CA ASN A 598 -6.76 22.48 -13.27
C ASN A 598 -6.70 21.28 -12.32
N GLY A 599 -6.69 21.54 -11.01
CA GLY A 599 -6.87 20.49 -9.99
C GLY A 599 -5.61 19.72 -9.60
N VAL A 600 -4.44 20.10 -10.11
CA VAL A 600 -3.13 19.57 -9.67
C VAL A 600 -2.24 20.71 -9.21
N GLU A 601 -1.50 20.50 -8.13
CA GLU A 601 -0.58 21.48 -7.56
C GLU A 601 0.84 20.92 -7.50
N LEU A 602 1.82 21.71 -7.93
CA LEU A 602 3.25 21.46 -7.69
C LEU A 602 3.82 22.55 -6.79
N VAL A 603 4.34 22.18 -5.62
CA VAL A 603 4.86 23.12 -4.62
C VAL A 603 6.22 22.63 -4.09
N SER A 604 7.25 23.47 -4.17
CA SER A 604 8.53 23.20 -3.49
C SER A 604 8.29 23.21 -1.98
N GLN A 605 8.70 22.13 -1.29
CA GLN A 605 8.51 22.01 0.15
C GLN A 605 9.61 22.68 0.93
#